data_AF-X1K4Z2-F1
#
_entry.id   AF-X1K4Z2-F1
#
_cell.length_a   1.000
_cell.length_b   1.000
_cell.length_c   1.000
_cell.angle_alpha   90.00
_cell.angle_beta   90.00
_cell.angle_gamma   90.00
#
_symmetry.space_group_name_H-M   'P 1'
#
loop_
_entity.id
_entity.type
_entity.pdbx_description
1 polymer ?
#
loop_
_entity_poly.entity_id
_entity_poly.type
_entity_poly.pdbx_seq_one_letter_code
_entity_poly.pdbx_strand_id
1 'polypeptide(L)'
;DRINILVEEAKKHNIKVLPPDINESFDNFTLIPPNSIRFGLVAIKNVGHNVVRVIVEERKKNGDFQSMADFLTRMSPAPEEVAILNKKSLESLIKAGAFDKLGSRKEFLEELENLLSFARESQKTKQYGQESLFGAEESPNNHLIFSKNNSNNKKLASDEIQWEKELLGMYISDHPLSSHEHLLKDDVVLIKDLNQEKIDKQVKIAGVINKITKFITKSGKPMLFVELEDLTGKIET
;
A
#
# COMPACT_ATOMS: atom_id res chain seq x y z
N ASP A 1 13.56 5.51 6.24
CA ASP A 1 13.77 6.44 7.36
C ASP A 1 13.37 7.88 7.08
N ARG A 2 13.96 8.57 6.09
CA ARG A 2 13.63 9.99 5.83
C ARG A 2 12.16 10.25 5.43
N ILE A 3 11.54 9.34 4.68
CA ILE A 3 10.11 9.47 4.28
C ILE A 3 9.19 9.45 5.51
N ASN A 4 9.42 8.55 6.47
CA ASN A 4 8.60 8.47 7.68
C ASN A 4 8.66 9.76 8.50
N ILE A 5 9.86 10.34 8.64
CA ILE A 5 10.03 11.63 9.33
C ILE A 5 9.23 12.74 8.65
N LEU A 6 9.28 12.81 7.32
CA LEU A 6 8.57 13.83 6.54
C LEU A 6 7.04 13.65 6.61
N VAL A 7 6.56 12.41 6.62
CA VAL A 7 5.12 12.12 6.76
C VAL A 7 4.63 12.47 8.16
N GLU A 8 5.39 12.15 9.21
CA GLU A 8 5.04 12.55 10.58
C GLU A 8 5.05 14.08 10.73
N GLU A 9 6.00 14.78 10.11
CA GLU A 9 6.02 16.24 10.08
C GLU A 9 4.80 16.81 9.33
N ALA A 10 4.45 16.26 8.16
CA ALA A 10 3.25 16.66 7.42
C ALA A 10 1.98 16.53 8.27
N LYS A 11 1.84 15.43 9.03
CA LYS A 11 0.73 15.23 9.98
C LYS A 11 0.68 16.32 11.05
N LYS A 12 1.82 16.76 11.60
CA LYS A 12 1.87 17.87 12.57
C LYS A 12 1.41 19.21 11.99
N HIS A 13 1.61 19.41 10.68
CA HIS A 13 1.11 20.59 9.95
C HIS A 13 -0.33 20.40 9.43
N ASN A 14 -1.07 19.41 9.96
CA ASN A 14 -2.43 19.05 9.55
C ASN A 14 -2.58 18.63 8.08
N ILE A 15 -1.48 18.28 7.41
CA ILE A 15 -1.50 17.78 6.02
C ILE A 15 -1.78 16.28 6.06
N LYS A 16 -2.87 15.85 5.41
CA LYS A 16 -3.24 14.43 5.37
C LYS A 16 -2.39 13.69 4.34
N VAL A 17 -1.67 12.65 4.79
CA VAL A 17 -0.97 11.75 3.87
C VAL A 17 -1.89 10.57 3.56
N LEU A 18 -2.24 10.42 2.29
CA LEU A 18 -3.16 9.41 1.79
C LEU A 18 -2.38 8.27 1.12
N PRO A 19 -2.91 7.02 1.14
CA PRO A 19 -2.29 5.90 0.44
C PRO A 19 -2.19 6.18 -1.07
N PRO A 20 -1.28 5.48 -1.79
CA PRO A 20 -1.17 5.64 -3.23
C PRO A 20 -2.51 5.33 -3.92
N ASP A 21 -2.73 5.94 -5.08
CA ASP A 21 -3.94 5.75 -5.88
C ASP A 21 -3.56 5.79 -7.37
N ILE A 22 -4.00 4.80 -8.15
CA ILE A 22 -3.62 4.65 -9.56
C ILE A 22 -4.12 5.80 -10.44
N ASN A 23 -5.15 6.53 -10.03
CA ASN A 23 -5.76 7.64 -10.75
C ASN A 23 -5.29 9.01 -10.23
N GLU A 24 -4.84 9.12 -8.97
CA GLU A 24 -4.40 10.40 -8.39
C GLU A 24 -2.88 10.51 -8.22
N SER A 25 -2.19 9.43 -7.84
CA SER A 25 -0.74 9.47 -7.56
C SER A 25 0.09 9.60 -8.82
N PHE A 26 1.15 10.41 -8.78
CA PHE A 26 2.23 10.43 -9.75
C PHE A 26 3.44 9.63 -9.23
N ASP A 27 4.58 9.79 -9.91
CA ASP A 27 5.86 9.17 -9.60
C ASP A 27 6.25 9.43 -8.14
N ASN A 28 6.23 10.71 -7.76
CA ASN A 28 6.52 11.21 -6.43
C ASN A 28 5.22 11.59 -5.70
N PHE A 29 5.36 12.02 -4.44
CA PHE A 29 4.27 12.56 -3.64
C PHE A 29 3.47 13.62 -4.42
N THR A 30 2.15 13.48 -4.41
CA THR A 30 1.25 14.30 -5.22
C THR A 30 0.36 15.14 -4.33
N LEU A 31 0.36 16.46 -4.53
CA LEU A 31 -0.53 17.37 -3.81
C LEU A 31 -1.97 17.17 -4.28
N ILE A 32 -2.86 16.87 -3.35
CA ILE A 32 -4.31 16.83 -3.53
C ILE A 32 -4.92 17.99 -2.74
N PRO A 33 -5.34 19.07 -3.42
CA PRO A 33 -5.98 20.20 -2.76
C PRO A 33 -7.22 19.76 -1.96
N PRO A 34 -7.55 20.44 -0.84
CA PRO A 34 -6.87 21.61 -0.30
C PRO A 34 -5.69 21.31 0.63
N ASN A 35 -5.62 20.14 1.27
CA ASN A 35 -4.62 19.87 2.32
C ASN A 35 -4.26 18.38 2.47
N SER A 36 -4.09 17.69 1.34
CA SER A 36 -3.74 16.28 1.32
C SER A 36 -2.57 16.03 0.37
N ILE A 37 -1.79 14.99 0.64
CA ILE A 37 -0.72 14.51 -0.23
C ILE A 37 -0.91 13.00 -0.43
N ARG A 38 -0.94 12.56 -1.67
CA ARG A 38 -0.95 11.14 -2.04
C ARG A 38 0.47 10.59 -2.08
N PHE A 39 0.63 9.37 -1.58
CA PHE A 39 1.90 8.66 -1.68
C PHE A 39 2.29 8.44 -3.16
N GLY A 40 3.57 8.63 -3.48
CA GLY A 40 4.09 8.42 -4.82
C GLY A 40 4.15 6.93 -5.17
N LEU A 41 3.84 6.57 -6.41
CA LEU A 41 3.82 5.17 -6.85
C LEU A 41 5.21 4.54 -6.86
N VAL A 42 6.27 5.33 -7.06
CA VAL A 42 7.67 4.85 -7.03
C VAL A 42 8.08 4.41 -5.62
N ALA A 43 7.48 4.99 -4.58
CA ALA A 43 7.83 4.67 -3.20
C ALA A 43 7.31 3.29 -2.76
N ILE A 44 6.48 2.63 -3.58
CA ILE A 44 5.96 1.29 -3.31
C ILE A 44 7.07 0.26 -3.59
N LYS A 45 7.41 -0.52 -2.57
CA LYS A 45 8.39 -1.61 -2.71
C LYS A 45 7.98 -2.57 -3.84
N ASN A 46 8.95 -3.00 -4.63
CA ASN A 46 8.78 -3.87 -5.81
C ASN A 46 8.05 -3.26 -7.01
N VAL A 47 7.75 -1.95 -7.00
CA VAL A 47 7.24 -1.23 -8.16
C VAL A 47 8.38 -0.44 -8.79
N GLY A 48 8.73 -0.76 -10.04
CA GLY A 48 9.85 -0.12 -10.73
C GLY A 48 9.46 1.23 -11.34
N HIS A 49 10.43 2.15 -11.43
CA HIS A 49 10.24 3.47 -12.07
C HIS A 49 9.63 3.39 -13.48
N ASN A 50 10.04 2.40 -14.28
CA ASN A 50 9.50 2.22 -15.62
C ASN A 50 8.00 1.89 -15.60
N VAL A 51 7.56 1.07 -14.66
CA VAL A 51 6.14 0.72 -14.48
C VAL A 51 5.34 1.98 -14.17
N VAL A 52 5.81 2.77 -13.21
CA VAL A 52 5.15 4.00 -12.78
C VAL A 52 5.08 5.03 -13.91
N ARG A 53 6.18 5.23 -14.63
CA ARG A 53 6.22 6.15 -15.76
C ARG A 53 5.15 5.80 -16.79
N VAL A 54 5.04 4.52 -17.16
CA VAL A 54 4.06 4.05 -18.15
C VAL A 54 2.64 4.24 -17.64
N ILE A 55 2.36 3.89 -16.38
CA ILE A 55 1.05 4.13 -15.75
C ILE A 55 0.64 5.61 -15.86
N VAL A 56 1.56 6.51 -15.50
CA VAL A 56 1.29 7.95 -15.51
C VAL A 56 1.15 8.50 -16.92
N GLU A 57 1.99 8.08 -17.86
CA GLU A 57 1.89 8.49 -19.26
C GLU A 57 0.59 7.99 -19.90
N GLU A 58 0.21 6.74 -19.65
CA GLU A 58 -1.03 6.15 -20.13
C GLU A 58 -2.25 6.88 -19.58
N ARG A 59 -2.29 7.12 -18.26
CA ARG A 59 -3.36 7.90 -17.61
C ARG A 59 -3.45 9.33 -18.15
N LYS A 60 -2.32 10.00 -18.41
CA LYS A 60 -2.30 11.35 -18.99
C LYS A 60 -2.87 11.39 -20.40
N LYS A 61 -2.69 10.32 -21.19
CA LYS A 61 -3.19 10.23 -22.57
C LYS A 61 -4.67 9.84 -22.63
N ASN A 62 -5.08 8.86 -21.82
CA ASN A 62 -6.37 8.18 -21.94
C ASN A 62 -7.32 8.41 -20.76
N GLY A 63 -6.94 9.27 -19.81
CA GLY A 63 -7.71 9.57 -18.61
C GLY A 63 -7.66 8.46 -17.56
N ASP A 64 -8.51 8.59 -16.54
CA ASP A 64 -8.56 7.68 -15.39
C ASP A 64 -8.92 6.25 -15.78
N PHE A 65 -8.30 5.30 -15.07
CA PHE A 65 -8.64 3.88 -15.14
C PHE A 65 -10.00 3.65 -14.47
N GLN A 66 -10.91 3.02 -15.18
CA GLN A 66 -12.30 2.81 -14.76
C GLN A 66 -12.51 1.50 -13.99
N SER A 67 -11.63 0.52 -14.20
CA SER A 67 -11.67 -0.79 -13.56
C SER A 67 -10.30 -1.46 -13.59
N MET A 68 -10.15 -2.56 -12.84
CA MET A 68 -8.94 -3.39 -12.91
C MET A 68 -8.74 -3.98 -14.31
N ALA A 69 -9.82 -4.42 -14.98
CA ALA A 69 -9.74 -4.91 -16.36
C ALA A 69 -9.25 -3.83 -17.31
N ASP A 70 -9.81 -2.62 -17.22
CA ASP A 70 -9.41 -1.46 -18.01
C ASP A 70 -7.93 -1.10 -17.79
N PHE A 71 -7.47 -1.10 -16.53
CA PHE A 71 -6.06 -0.93 -16.21
C PHE A 71 -5.17 -1.99 -16.89
N LEU A 72 -5.52 -3.28 -16.75
CA LEU A 72 -4.71 -4.36 -17.32
C LEU A 72 -4.69 -4.33 -18.85
N THR A 73 -5.82 -4.06 -19.50
CA THR A 73 -5.89 -3.95 -20.96
C THR A 73 -5.08 -2.77 -21.48
N ARG A 74 -5.13 -1.61 -20.83
CA ARG A 74 -4.33 -0.44 -21.22
C ARG A 74 -2.83 -0.68 -20.99
N MET A 75 -2.47 -1.30 -19.87
CA MET A 75 -1.08 -1.61 -19.51
C MET A 75 -0.49 -2.82 -20.24
N SER A 76 -1.29 -3.59 -21.00
CA SER A 76 -0.77 -4.64 -21.87
C SER A 76 0.16 -4.02 -22.93
N PRO A 77 1.42 -4.46 -23.02
CA PRO A 77 2.41 -3.88 -23.92
C PRO A 77 2.00 -4.05 -25.39
N ALA A 78 2.55 -3.20 -26.25
CA ALA A 78 2.47 -3.39 -27.68
C ALA A 78 3.18 -4.71 -28.10
N PRO A 79 2.93 -5.22 -29.32
CA PRO A 79 3.43 -6.53 -29.77
C PRO A 79 4.96 -6.67 -29.72
N GLU A 80 5.66 -5.54 -29.81
CA GLU A 80 7.13 -5.43 -29.85
C GLU A 80 7.73 -5.01 -28.49
N GLU A 81 6.90 -4.77 -27.47
CA GLU A 81 7.31 -4.27 -26.17
C GLU A 81 7.32 -5.36 -25.10
N VAL A 82 8.27 -5.27 -24.16
CA VAL A 82 8.36 -6.20 -23.03
C VAL A 82 7.27 -5.90 -22.02
N ALA A 83 6.65 -6.94 -21.46
CA ALA A 83 5.67 -6.80 -20.39
C ALA A 83 6.26 -6.02 -19.21
N ILE A 84 5.70 -4.84 -18.98
CA ILE A 84 6.18 -3.88 -17.97
C ILE A 84 5.65 -4.25 -16.59
N LEU A 85 4.42 -4.78 -16.53
CA LEU A 85 3.78 -5.22 -15.30
C LEU A 85 4.03 -6.71 -15.06
N ASN A 86 4.74 -7.02 -13.98
CA ASN A 86 4.93 -8.39 -13.51
C ASN A 86 4.03 -8.70 -12.30
N LYS A 87 3.89 -9.99 -11.97
CA LYS A 87 3.08 -10.46 -10.82
C LYS A 87 3.42 -9.74 -9.52
N LYS A 88 4.71 -9.59 -9.21
CA LYS A 88 5.17 -8.98 -7.96
C LYS A 88 4.82 -7.50 -7.87
N SER A 89 4.94 -6.77 -8.98
CA SER A 89 4.58 -5.35 -9.07
C SER A 89 3.06 -5.15 -8.97
N LEU A 90 2.25 -5.97 -9.65
CA LEU A 90 0.78 -5.93 -9.54
C LEU A 90 0.32 -6.23 -8.11
N GLU A 91 0.84 -7.30 -7.51
CA GLU A 91 0.55 -7.67 -6.13
C GLU A 91 0.91 -6.55 -5.15
N SER A 92 2.07 -5.90 -5.35
CA SER A 92 2.52 -4.80 -4.49
C SER A 92 1.64 -3.56 -4.65
N LEU A 93 1.19 -3.23 -5.87
CA LEU A 93 0.25 -2.13 -6.12
C LEU A 93 -1.11 -2.39 -5.43
N ILE A 94 -1.64 -3.61 -5.53
CA ILE A 94 -2.88 -4.01 -4.87
C ILE A 94 -2.75 -3.89 -3.35
N LYS A 95 -1.72 -4.52 -2.78
CA LYS A 95 -1.48 -4.55 -1.33
C LYS A 95 -1.20 -3.17 -0.74
N ALA A 96 -0.56 -2.28 -1.50
CA ALA A 96 -0.30 -0.89 -1.12
C ALA A 96 -1.53 0.03 -1.19
N GLY A 97 -2.66 -0.44 -1.74
CA GLY A 97 -3.90 0.32 -1.84
C GLY A 97 -4.07 1.16 -3.09
N ALA A 98 -3.20 1.01 -4.09
CA ALA A 98 -3.28 1.79 -5.33
C ALA A 98 -4.60 1.60 -6.09
N PHE A 99 -5.29 0.48 -5.85
CA PHE A 99 -6.55 0.12 -6.51
C PHE A 99 -7.77 0.16 -5.58
N ASP A 100 -7.67 0.73 -4.38
CA ASP A 100 -8.75 0.70 -3.38
C ASP A 100 -10.06 1.34 -3.88
N LYS A 101 -9.97 2.32 -4.78
CA LYS A 101 -11.14 2.94 -5.44
C LYS A 101 -11.78 2.06 -6.53
N LEU A 102 -11.05 1.08 -7.06
CA LEU A 102 -11.49 0.21 -8.13
C LEU A 102 -12.03 -1.13 -7.62
N GLY A 103 -11.69 -1.53 -6.40
CA GLY A 103 -12.15 -2.80 -5.82
C GLY A 103 -11.50 -3.12 -4.48
N SER A 104 -11.80 -4.31 -3.96
CA SER A 104 -11.24 -4.80 -2.70
C SER A 104 -9.84 -5.37 -2.91
N ARG A 105 -8.89 -5.03 -2.02
CA ARG A 105 -7.53 -5.62 -2.05
C ARG A 105 -7.60 -7.15 -1.97
N LYS A 106 -8.44 -7.68 -1.07
CA LYS A 106 -8.62 -9.13 -0.89
C LYS A 106 -9.14 -9.81 -2.16
N GLU A 107 -10.16 -9.24 -2.77
CA GLU A 107 -10.78 -9.77 -4.00
C GLU A 107 -9.77 -9.81 -5.15
N PHE A 108 -9.00 -8.73 -5.35
CA PHE A 108 -7.95 -8.70 -6.36
C PHE A 108 -6.80 -9.66 -6.09
N LEU A 109 -6.47 -9.93 -4.83
CA LEU A 109 -5.42 -10.89 -4.46
C LEU A 109 -5.87 -12.34 -4.65
N GLU A 110 -7.12 -12.66 -4.31
CA GLU A 110 -7.73 -13.98 -4.58
C GLU A 110 -7.78 -14.27 -6.08
N GLU A 111 -8.10 -13.24 -6.88
CA GLU A 111 -8.21 -13.34 -8.34
C GLU A 111 -6.90 -13.03 -9.10
N LEU A 112 -5.77 -12.93 -8.40
CA LEU A 112 -4.51 -12.44 -9.00
C LEU A 112 -4.04 -13.27 -10.21
N GLU A 113 -4.19 -14.59 -10.17
CA GLU A 113 -3.82 -15.46 -11.31
C GLU A 113 -4.74 -15.26 -12.52
N ASN A 114 -6.04 -15.01 -12.28
CA ASN A 114 -7.01 -14.72 -13.32
C ASN A 114 -6.75 -13.34 -13.94
N LEU A 115 -6.42 -12.33 -13.12
CA LEU A 115 -5.97 -11.01 -13.59
C LEU A 115 -4.74 -11.10 -14.48
N LEU A 116 -3.73 -11.90 -14.08
CA LEU A 116 -2.51 -12.09 -14.89
C LEU A 116 -2.80 -12.83 -16.19
N SER A 117 -3.71 -13.79 -16.17
CA SER A 117 -4.13 -14.52 -17.37
C SER A 117 -4.87 -13.59 -18.35
N PHE A 118 -5.78 -12.77 -17.84
CA PHE A 118 -6.47 -11.73 -18.60
C PHE A 118 -5.51 -10.72 -19.25
N ALA A 119 -4.49 -10.26 -18.51
CA ALA A 119 -3.49 -9.33 -19.04
C ALA A 119 -2.68 -9.94 -20.19
N ARG A 120 -2.35 -11.23 -20.11
CA ARG A 120 -1.66 -11.98 -21.18
C ARG A 120 -2.55 -12.18 -22.40
N GLU A 121 -3.84 -12.48 -22.19
CA GLU A 121 -4.81 -12.61 -23.27
C GLU A 121 -5.00 -11.28 -24.00
N SER A 122 -5.18 -10.19 -23.26
CA SER A 122 -5.25 -8.83 -23.80
C SER A 122 -4.01 -8.47 -24.65
N GLN A 123 -2.81 -8.90 -24.22
CA GLN A 123 -1.59 -8.72 -24.99
C GLN A 123 -1.61 -9.51 -26.31
N LYS A 124 -2.05 -10.78 -26.30
CA LYS A 124 -2.16 -11.60 -27.52
C LYS A 124 -3.16 -10.98 -28.51
N THR A 125 -4.30 -10.50 -28.03
CA THR A 125 -5.31 -9.84 -28.88
C THR A 125 -4.73 -8.59 -29.56
N LYS A 126 -3.91 -7.79 -28.86
CA LYS A 126 -3.20 -6.63 -29.46
C LYS A 126 -2.15 -7.06 -30.50
N GLN A 127 -1.50 -8.20 -30.32
CA GLN A 127 -0.43 -8.70 -31.18
C GLN A 127 -0.90 -9.30 -32.50
N TYR A 128 -1.92 -10.14 -32.45
CA TYR A 128 -2.31 -10.91 -33.64
C TYR A 128 -3.48 -10.29 -34.41
N GLY A 129 -4.06 -9.20 -33.89
CA GLY A 129 -5.36 -8.73 -34.37
C GLY A 129 -6.43 -9.80 -34.14
N GLN A 130 -7.70 -9.46 -34.31
CA GLN A 130 -8.80 -10.40 -34.08
C GLN A 130 -8.81 -11.49 -35.19
N GLU A 131 -8.04 -12.56 -35.04
CA GLU A 131 -8.32 -13.85 -35.69
C GLU A 131 -9.27 -14.67 -34.81
N SER A 132 -10.51 -14.19 -34.66
CA SER A 132 -11.62 -15.06 -34.30
C SER A 132 -12.61 -15.05 -35.44
N LEU A 133 -12.35 -15.89 -36.44
CA LEU A 133 -13.16 -16.06 -37.65
C LEU A 133 -14.57 -16.66 -37.35
N PHE A 134 -14.90 -16.90 -36.08
CA PHE A 134 -16.17 -17.47 -35.61
C PHE A 134 -16.78 -16.77 -34.38
N GLY A 135 -16.27 -15.61 -33.94
CA GLY A 135 -16.63 -15.03 -32.63
C GLY A 135 -16.94 -13.53 -32.66
N ALA A 136 -17.63 -13.04 -33.69
CA ALA A 136 -17.99 -11.63 -33.83
C ALA A 136 -19.24 -11.22 -33.03
N GLU A 137 -19.45 -11.75 -31.82
CA GLU A 137 -20.55 -11.25 -30.96
C GLU A 137 -20.15 -10.79 -29.56
N GLU A 138 -18.96 -11.09 -29.06
CA GLU A 138 -18.52 -10.49 -27.79
C GLU A 138 -17.05 -10.12 -27.90
N SER A 139 -16.75 -8.82 -27.83
CA SER A 139 -15.44 -8.37 -27.37
C SER A 139 -15.10 -9.16 -26.11
N PRO A 140 -13.83 -9.48 -25.80
CA PRO A 140 -13.48 -10.16 -24.56
C PRO A 140 -13.64 -9.22 -23.35
N ASN A 141 -14.88 -8.77 -23.12
CA ASN A 141 -15.49 -8.69 -21.81
C ASN A 141 -15.61 -10.12 -21.27
N ASN A 142 -14.46 -10.79 -21.04
CA ASN A 142 -14.37 -11.67 -19.89
C ASN A 142 -14.55 -10.72 -18.70
N HIS A 143 -15.81 -10.50 -18.35
CA HIS A 143 -16.23 -9.52 -17.37
C HIS A 143 -15.65 -9.96 -16.02
N LEU A 144 -14.43 -9.50 -15.74
CA LEU A 144 -13.90 -9.41 -14.39
C LEU A 144 -14.79 -8.39 -13.66
N ILE A 145 -15.96 -8.84 -13.22
CA ILE A 145 -16.91 -8.04 -12.45
C ILE A 145 -16.41 -8.06 -11.03
N PHE A 146 -15.64 -7.04 -10.69
CA PHE A 146 -15.29 -6.77 -9.32
C PHE A 146 -16.34 -5.89 -8.68
N SER A 147 -16.63 -6.18 -7.41
CA SER A 147 -17.49 -5.31 -6.62
C SER A 147 -16.82 -3.93 -6.51
N LYS A 148 -17.46 -2.87 -7.00
CA LYS A 148 -16.98 -1.50 -6.72
C LYS A 148 -16.93 -1.33 -5.21
N ASN A 149 -15.73 -1.13 -4.69
CA ASN A 149 -15.54 -0.96 -3.27
C ASN A 149 -15.97 0.45 -2.88
N ASN A 150 -17.14 0.59 -2.27
CA ASN A 150 -17.59 1.86 -1.67
C ASN A 150 -16.87 2.16 -0.34
N SER A 151 -15.77 1.46 -0.03
CA SER A 151 -15.01 1.58 1.23
C SER A 151 -14.09 2.79 1.25
N ASN A 152 -14.64 4.00 1.09
CA ASN A 152 -13.92 5.18 1.54
C ASN A 152 -13.83 5.26 3.09
N ASN A 153 -14.58 4.41 3.82
CA ASN A 153 -14.72 4.46 5.29
C ASN A 153 -14.62 3.08 5.99
N LYS A 154 -14.19 2.01 5.32
CA LYS A 154 -14.08 0.70 5.98
C LYS A 154 -12.72 0.60 6.68
N LYS A 155 -12.74 0.23 7.96
CA LYS A 155 -11.52 -0.07 8.70
C LYS A 155 -10.76 -1.19 8.00
N LEU A 156 -9.47 -0.98 7.77
CA LEU A 156 -8.62 -1.99 7.14
C LEU A 156 -8.51 -3.22 8.04
N ALA A 157 -8.43 -4.39 7.43
CA ALA A 157 -8.11 -5.62 8.14
C ALA A 157 -6.65 -5.57 8.64
N SER A 158 -6.34 -6.34 9.70
CA SER A 158 -4.98 -6.39 10.27
C SER A 158 -3.91 -6.73 9.22
N ASP A 159 -4.24 -7.61 8.27
CA ASP A 159 -3.33 -7.99 7.19
C ASP A 159 -3.07 -6.84 6.22
N GLU A 160 -4.08 -6.03 5.90
CA GLU A 160 -3.95 -4.88 5.00
C GLU A 160 -3.07 -3.78 5.61
N ILE A 161 -3.22 -3.55 6.93
CA ILE A 161 -2.37 -2.63 7.69
C ILE A 161 -0.91 -3.12 7.66
N GLN A 162 -0.70 -4.43 7.80
CA GLN A 162 0.64 -5.02 7.74
C GLN A 162 1.25 -4.92 6.34
N TRP A 163 0.44 -5.07 5.29
CA TRP A 163 0.89 -4.88 3.90
C TRP A 163 1.34 -3.45 3.63
N GLU A 164 0.65 -2.44 4.16
CA GLU A 164 1.09 -1.03 4.05
C GLU A 164 2.46 -0.84 4.70
N LYS A 165 2.66 -1.36 5.91
CA LYS A 165 3.97 -1.29 6.59
C LYS A 165 5.06 -1.96 5.78
N GLU A 166 4.80 -3.13 5.20
CA GLU A 166 5.78 -3.88 4.42
C GLU A 166 6.17 -3.17 3.11
N LEU A 167 5.20 -2.60 2.41
CA LEU A 167 5.37 -2.09 1.05
C LEU A 167 5.63 -0.59 0.99
N LEU A 168 5.09 0.18 1.93
CA LEU A 168 5.24 1.64 2.02
C LEU A 168 6.22 2.04 3.13
N GLY A 169 6.56 1.12 4.04
CA GLY A 169 7.48 1.35 5.16
C GLY A 169 6.83 2.00 6.39
N MET A 170 5.52 2.26 6.33
CA MET A 170 4.75 2.87 7.42
C MET A 170 3.26 2.56 7.32
N TYR A 171 2.56 2.77 8.43
CA TYR A 171 1.10 2.73 8.51
C TYR A 171 0.54 4.08 8.03
N ILE A 172 -0.14 4.09 6.87
CA ILE A 172 -0.68 5.33 6.29
C ILE A 172 -2.16 5.46 6.63
N SER A 173 -2.91 4.40 6.36
CA SER A 173 -4.37 4.45 6.41
C SER A 173 -4.93 4.17 7.81
N ASP A 174 -4.33 3.24 8.56
CA ASP A 174 -4.75 2.88 9.92
C ASP A 174 -3.55 2.31 10.72
N HIS A 175 -3.59 2.39 12.05
CA HIS A 175 -2.54 1.87 12.93
C HIS A 175 -3.02 0.61 13.67
N PRO A 176 -2.19 -0.43 13.90
CA PRO A 176 -2.63 -1.64 14.60
C PRO A 176 -3.21 -1.37 16.00
N LEU A 177 -2.69 -0.33 16.68
CA LEU A 177 -3.20 0.12 17.98
C LEU A 177 -4.57 0.82 17.91
N SER A 178 -4.99 1.31 16.74
CA SER A 178 -6.29 1.99 16.59
C SER A 178 -7.48 1.03 16.78
N SER A 179 -7.29 -0.29 16.66
CA SER A 179 -8.29 -1.29 17.06
C SER A 179 -8.33 -1.56 18.56
N HIS A 180 -7.31 -1.12 19.27
CA HIS A 180 -7.06 -1.41 20.68
C HIS A 180 -7.01 -0.12 21.52
N GLU A 181 -7.57 0.99 21.02
CA GLU A 181 -7.56 2.28 21.75
C GLU A 181 -8.20 2.19 23.14
N HIS A 182 -9.15 1.27 23.33
CA HIS A 182 -9.73 1.01 24.64
C HIS A 182 -8.72 0.47 25.67
N LEU A 183 -7.65 -0.19 25.22
CA LEU A 183 -6.53 -0.65 26.06
C LEU A 183 -5.52 0.47 26.36
N LEU A 184 -5.62 1.60 25.66
CA LEU A 184 -4.76 2.78 25.86
C LEU A 184 -5.30 3.74 26.94
N LYS A 185 -6.37 3.36 27.66
CA LYS A 185 -7.00 4.22 28.68
C LYS A 185 -6.39 4.05 30.07
N ASP A 186 -6.55 5.12 30.85
CA ASP A 186 -6.33 5.29 32.30
C ASP A 186 -4.89 5.16 32.85
N ASP A 187 -3.94 4.50 32.18
CA ASP A 187 -2.63 4.22 32.79
C ASP A 187 -1.44 4.09 31.81
N VAL A 188 -1.66 4.35 30.52
CA VAL A 188 -0.64 4.19 29.45
C VAL A 188 -0.02 5.54 29.08
N VAL A 189 1.31 5.61 29.09
CA VAL A 189 2.09 6.77 28.63
C VAL A 189 2.52 6.55 27.18
N LEU A 190 2.28 7.54 26.32
CA LEU A 190 2.77 7.53 24.94
C LEU A 190 4.28 7.80 24.91
N ILE A 191 4.98 7.22 23.93
CA ILE A 191 6.44 7.33 23.78
C ILE A 191 6.88 8.79 23.68
N LYS A 192 6.13 9.64 22.97
CA LYS A 192 6.44 11.09 22.89
C LYS A 192 6.41 11.82 24.24
N ASP A 193 5.68 11.28 25.22
CA ASP A 193 5.45 11.91 26.53
C ASP A 193 6.44 11.39 27.60
N LEU A 194 7.38 10.53 27.20
CA LEU A 194 8.50 10.11 28.03
C LEU A 194 9.49 11.28 28.17
N ASN A 195 9.27 12.09 29.20
CA ASN A 195 10.07 13.27 29.52
C ASN A 195 10.94 13.05 30.77
N GLN A 196 11.74 14.06 31.13
CA GLN A 196 12.63 14.01 32.29
C GLN A 196 11.89 13.77 33.63
N GLU A 197 10.61 14.13 33.72
CA GLU A 197 9.80 13.93 34.94
C GLU A 197 9.46 12.45 35.21
N LYS A 198 9.67 11.58 34.21
CA LYS A 198 9.43 10.13 34.26
C LYS A 198 10.70 9.30 34.47
N ILE A 199 11.87 9.95 34.60
CA ILE A 199 13.13 9.27 34.94
C ILE A 199 12.98 8.58 36.30
N ASP A 200 13.49 7.35 36.40
CA ASP A 200 13.43 6.47 37.59
C ASP A 200 12.00 6.12 38.08
N LYS A 201 10.97 6.37 37.28
CA LYS A 201 9.59 5.98 37.56
C LYS A 201 9.19 4.78 36.70
N GLN A 202 8.39 3.88 37.27
CA GLN A 202 7.73 2.84 36.49
C GLN A 202 6.61 3.46 35.66
N VAL A 203 6.67 3.25 34.34
CA VAL A 203 5.65 3.69 33.39
C VAL A 203 5.14 2.47 32.62
N LYS A 204 3.86 2.47 32.27
CA LYS A 204 3.28 1.48 31.36
C LYS A 204 3.21 2.11 29.97
N ILE A 205 3.71 1.40 28.97
CA ILE A 205 3.64 1.79 27.56
C ILE A 205 2.93 0.66 26.83
N ALA A 206 2.03 1.00 25.92
CA ALA A 206 1.39 0.06 25.03
C ALA A 206 1.77 0.38 23.59
N GLY A 207 2.17 -0.65 22.85
CA GLY A 207 2.65 -0.51 21.50
C GLY A 207 2.69 -1.84 20.77
N VAL A 208 3.02 -1.79 19.48
CA VAL A 208 3.28 -2.94 18.63
C VAL A 208 4.75 -3.32 18.76
N ILE A 209 5.04 -4.59 18.99
CA ILE A 209 6.41 -5.09 18.98
C ILE A 209 6.88 -5.16 17.53
N ASN A 210 7.87 -4.32 17.19
CA ASN A 210 8.47 -4.29 15.86
C ASN A 210 9.58 -5.34 15.70
N LYS A 211 10.37 -5.53 16.76
CA LYS A 211 11.57 -6.37 16.70
C LYS A 211 11.92 -6.92 18.08
N ILE A 212 12.34 -8.18 18.12
CA ILE A 212 12.91 -8.81 19.32
C ILE A 212 14.31 -9.30 18.96
N THR A 213 15.33 -8.78 19.65
CA THR A 213 16.72 -9.19 19.47
C THR A 213 17.19 -9.96 20.69
N LYS A 214 17.61 -11.23 20.49
CA LYS A 214 18.12 -12.09 21.56
C LYS A 214 19.62 -11.91 21.71
N PHE A 215 20.07 -11.63 22.93
CA PHE A 215 21.48 -11.60 23.31
C PHE A 215 21.76 -12.52 24.48
N ILE A 216 22.98 -13.06 24.53
CA ILE A 216 23.51 -13.73 25.71
C ILE A 216 24.49 -12.76 26.36
N THR A 217 24.21 -12.39 27.61
CA THR A 217 25.07 -11.51 28.39
C THR A 217 26.41 -12.20 28.66
N LYS A 218 27.44 -11.42 29.03
CA LYS A 218 28.75 -11.96 29.41
C LYS A 218 28.67 -12.96 30.58
N SER A 219 27.61 -12.89 31.39
CA SER A 219 27.32 -13.81 32.49
C SER A 219 26.53 -15.06 32.06
N GLY A 220 26.31 -15.27 30.75
CA GLY A 220 25.62 -16.44 30.20
C GLY A 220 24.09 -16.38 30.27
N LYS A 221 23.51 -15.31 30.81
CA LYS A 221 22.04 -15.16 30.91
C LYS A 221 21.45 -14.60 29.62
N PRO A 222 20.29 -15.11 29.14
CA PRO A 222 19.60 -14.55 28.00
C PRO A 222 19.01 -13.18 28.34
N MET A 223 19.15 -12.23 27.41
CA MET A 223 18.60 -10.88 27.45
C MET A 223 17.89 -10.61 26.12
N LEU A 224 16.79 -9.86 26.18
CA LEU A 224 16.04 -9.43 25.00
C LEU A 224 16.13 -7.92 24.91
N PHE A 225 16.40 -7.40 23.72
CA PHE A 225 16.08 -6.04 23.35
C PHE A 225 14.81 -6.05 22.52
N VAL A 226 13.81 -5.29 22.93
CA VAL A 226 12.51 -5.23 22.28
C VAL A 226 12.30 -3.82 21.73
N GLU A 227 12.12 -3.70 20.41
CA GLU A 227 11.69 -2.45 19.78
C GLU A 227 10.17 -2.40 19.81
N LEU A 228 9.61 -1.38 20.47
CA LEU A 228 8.19 -1.13 20.62
C LEU A 228 7.81 0.16 19.91
N GLU A 229 6.77 0.12 19.08
CA GLU A 229 6.23 1.26 18.31
C GLU A 229 4.83 1.58 18.79
N ASP A 230 4.58 2.83 19.19
CA ASP A 230 3.23 3.34 19.48
C ASP A 230 2.76 4.33 18.40
N LEU A 231 1.61 4.98 18.61
CA LEU A 231 1.07 5.97 17.66
C LEU A 231 1.97 7.21 17.45
N THR A 232 3.00 7.38 18.27
CA THR A 232 3.79 8.62 18.38
C THR A 232 5.28 8.42 18.11
N GLY A 233 5.80 7.20 18.28
CA GLY A 233 7.22 6.94 18.10
C GLY A 233 7.62 5.50 18.34
N LYS A 234 8.93 5.30 18.47
CA LYS A 234 9.58 4.01 18.72
C LYS A 234 10.51 4.12 19.92
N ILE A 235 10.58 3.05 20.70
CA ILE A 235 11.51 2.91 21.82
C ILE A 235 12.11 1.50 21.83
N GLU A 236 13.36 1.37 22.27
CA GLU A 236 14.00 0.08 22.54
C GLU A 236 14.09 -0.12 24.05
N THR A 237 13.71 -1.30 24.53
CA THR A 237 13.75 -1.70 25.95
C THR A 237 14.54 -2.99 26.15
#